data_AF-A0AAE0XG74-F1
#
_entry.id   AF-A0AAE0XG74-F1
#
_cell.length_a   1.000
_cell.length_b   1.000
_cell.length_c   1.000
_cell.angle_alpha   90.00
_cell.angle_beta   90.00
_cell.angle_gamma   90.00
#
_symmetry.space_group_name_H-M   'P 1'
#
loop_
_entity.id
_entity.type
_entity.pdbx_description
1 polymer ?
#
loop_
_entity_poly.entity_id
_entity_poly.type
_entity_poly.pdbx_seq_one_letter_code
_entity_poly.pdbx_strand_id
1 'polypeptide(L)'
;MALSSLLFTIASLLLAGLSTAKYIVPGGRWHDIDGKLISAHAGCVTVEEATGKFWLFGEYKIEGQTEGGGVSVYSSDDLATWESHGLALAPVKGHAYIAPSNIIQRPKVVYSKAGDEYHMFWHADNSTYGLLLQGFARSPNISGPYTFVSATAPMGNWSQDFGMFTDYKDGRSYSLYSNGDRKEGRDVYIASYNNDTTGLDKVIHRFDKYDLEAPGIIQTEKSYFALMSHKTGYRPNNVVAFRADSLAGPWSQPFMVAPLNTRTFSSQSGFNLRIKGSKRTTWLFFGKVDIWLPVDIDEQRKSLSLVWNDVYDLNAKTGEWAAVEGKSYSAATSAKTNGAAFKQEASFASHGTIATGIYGNDSTVTFEGIEGTGQPQWVSFYYQNTDDMGYGDQPGGSPDRINGTWQLRRIASVVVNGNTSKVESLFQRDTHKGIILSTPLLLPLDKGRNNRITVGGLFNGFDYKGADLDRIVVYPPEKASRRAR
;
A
#
# COMPACT_ATOMS: atom_id res chain seq x y z
N MET A 1 52.97 -29.23 35.70
CA MET A 1 52.28 -28.16 34.94
C MET A 1 51.46 -28.83 33.85
N ALA A 2 50.17 -29.02 34.07
CA ALA A 2 49.25 -29.57 33.08
C ALA A 2 48.12 -28.54 32.91
N LEU A 3 48.03 -27.96 31.72
CA LEU A 3 47.03 -26.96 31.36
C LEU A 3 45.68 -27.65 31.14
N SER A 4 44.67 -27.24 31.91
CA SER A 4 43.27 -27.60 31.71
C SER A 4 42.67 -26.77 30.57
N SER A 5 42.20 -27.43 29.51
CA SER A 5 41.39 -26.86 28.44
C SER A 5 39.91 -26.83 28.85
N LEU A 6 39.34 -25.63 28.98
CA LEU A 6 37.91 -25.42 29.20
C LEU A 6 37.24 -25.16 27.83
N LEU A 7 36.50 -26.13 27.31
CA LEU A 7 35.60 -25.93 26.18
C LEU A 7 34.36 -25.18 26.67
N PHE A 8 34.17 -23.94 26.20
CA PHE A 8 32.88 -23.26 26.26
C PHE A 8 32.06 -23.64 25.03
N THR A 9 31.07 -24.52 25.22
CA THR A 9 30.05 -24.80 24.20
C THR A 9 29.01 -23.67 24.27
N ILE A 10 29.04 -22.74 23.33
CA ILE A 10 27.95 -21.75 23.17
C ILE A 10 26.78 -22.48 22.52
N ALA A 11 25.77 -22.80 23.32
CA ALA A 11 24.48 -23.23 22.84
C ALA A 11 23.74 -22.03 22.25
N SER A 12 23.75 -21.89 20.92
CA SER A 12 22.88 -20.96 20.21
C SER A 12 21.42 -21.39 20.39
N LEU A 13 20.70 -20.76 21.33
CA LEU A 13 19.24 -20.86 21.37
C LEU A 13 18.69 -20.20 20.10
N LEU A 14 18.28 -21.01 19.12
CA LEU A 14 17.35 -20.55 18.09
C LEU A 14 16.01 -20.26 18.78
N LEU A 15 15.74 -18.99 19.10
CA LEU A 15 14.36 -18.54 19.26
C LEU A 15 13.70 -18.60 17.89
N ALA A 16 13.04 -19.72 17.57
CA ALA A 16 12.07 -19.74 16.50
C ALA A 16 10.88 -18.87 16.94
N GLY A 17 10.81 -17.65 16.42
CA GLY A 17 9.67 -16.76 16.61
C GLY A 17 8.38 -17.47 16.19
N LEU A 18 7.40 -17.52 17.10
CA LEU A 18 6.04 -17.95 16.79
C LEU A 18 5.37 -16.84 15.96
N SER A 19 5.57 -16.84 14.64
CA SER A 19 4.77 -15.98 13.76
C SER A 19 3.35 -16.53 13.71
N THR A 20 2.37 -15.75 14.16
CA THR A 20 0.97 -16.01 13.82
C THR A 20 0.81 -15.80 12.33
N ALA A 21 0.33 -16.78 11.58
CA ALA A 21 0.00 -16.57 10.18
C ALA A 21 -1.15 -15.56 10.10
N LYS A 22 -0.81 -14.31 9.78
CA LYS A 22 -1.73 -13.22 9.50
C LYS A 22 -1.95 -13.14 7.99
N TYR A 23 -3.15 -12.79 7.58
CA TYR A 23 -3.43 -12.61 6.16
C TYR A 23 -2.92 -11.26 5.69
N ILE A 24 -2.58 -11.16 4.40
CA ILE A 24 -2.47 -9.86 3.75
C ILE A 24 -3.86 -9.48 3.24
N VAL A 25 -4.30 -8.29 3.65
CA VAL A 25 -5.66 -7.78 3.40
C VAL A 25 -5.56 -6.38 2.79
N PRO A 26 -5.55 -6.28 1.44
CA PRO A 26 -5.46 -5.01 0.74
C PRO A 26 -6.53 -4.01 1.18
N GLY A 27 -6.10 -2.81 1.58
CA GLY A 27 -6.98 -1.74 2.03
C GLY A 27 -7.56 -1.93 3.44
N GLY A 28 -7.14 -2.98 4.15
CA GLY A 28 -7.46 -3.19 5.55
C GLY A 28 -6.67 -2.28 6.48
N ARG A 29 -7.21 -1.98 7.66
CA ARG A 29 -6.51 -1.25 8.71
C ARG A 29 -5.58 -2.19 9.47
N TRP A 30 -4.31 -2.17 9.12
CA TRP A 30 -3.31 -3.03 9.77
C TRP A 30 -2.89 -2.44 11.11
N HIS A 31 -2.73 -3.33 12.08
CA HIS A 31 -2.26 -2.99 13.41
C HIS A 31 -0.96 -3.75 13.67
N ASP A 32 -0.04 -3.10 14.37
CA ASP A 32 1.18 -3.74 14.87
C ASP A 32 0.86 -4.70 16.03
N ILE A 33 1.90 -5.39 16.53
CA ILE A 33 1.77 -6.33 17.65
C ILE A 33 1.28 -5.70 18.96
N ASP A 34 1.40 -4.37 19.11
CA ASP A 34 0.90 -3.61 20.26
C ASP A 34 -0.56 -3.16 20.06
N GLY A 35 -1.16 -3.49 18.91
CA GLY A 35 -2.53 -3.11 18.55
C GLY A 35 -2.65 -1.65 18.11
N LYS A 36 -1.56 -0.97 17.74
CA LYS A 36 -1.59 0.39 17.18
C LYS A 36 -1.67 0.32 15.66
N LEU A 37 -2.37 1.28 15.05
CA LEU A 37 -2.42 1.39 13.60
C LEU A 37 -1.02 1.58 13.02
N ILE A 38 -0.71 0.81 11.98
CA ILE A 38 0.51 0.98 11.20
C ILE A 38 0.37 2.27 10.38
N SER A 39 1.38 3.14 10.44
CA SER A 39 1.47 4.35 9.64
C SER A 39 2.80 4.33 8.91
N ALA A 40 2.81 3.76 7.70
CA ALA A 40 4.00 3.60 6.87
C ALA A 40 3.65 3.82 5.38
N HIS A 41 3.09 4.99 5.07
CA HIS A 41 2.54 5.24 3.74
C HIS A 41 3.64 5.40 2.67
N ALA A 42 3.37 4.88 1.46
CA ALA A 42 4.17 5.08 0.24
C ALA A 42 5.69 4.81 0.33
N GLY A 43 6.15 4.08 1.35
CA GLY A 43 7.56 3.81 1.57
C GLY A 43 8.07 2.56 0.85
N CYS A 44 8.81 1.69 1.55
CA CYS A 44 9.36 0.46 0.99
C CYS A 44 9.55 -0.62 2.04
N VAL A 45 9.82 -1.84 1.56
CA VAL A 45 10.37 -2.92 2.39
C VAL A 45 11.83 -3.15 2.01
N THR A 46 12.71 -3.08 3.00
CA THR A 46 14.12 -3.48 2.90
C THR A 46 14.28 -4.84 3.59
N VAL A 47 14.97 -5.78 2.93
CA VAL A 47 15.27 -7.09 3.52
C VAL A 47 16.66 -7.04 4.13
N GLU A 48 16.76 -7.37 5.41
CA GLU A 48 18.05 -7.47 6.10
C GLU A 48 18.77 -8.76 5.65
N GLU A 49 19.91 -8.63 4.95
CA GLU A 49 20.61 -9.78 4.37
C GLU A 49 21.02 -10.83 5.42
N ALA A 50 21.41 -10.39 6.63
CA ALA A 50 21.91 -11.28 7.69
C ALA A 50 20.83 -12.18 8.29
N THR A 51 19.58 -11.71 8.39
CA THR A 51 18.50 -12.40 9.10
C THR A 51 17.36 -12.85 8.17
N GLY A 52 17.23 -12.22 7.00
CA GLY A 52 16.07 -12.34 6.12
C GLY A 52 14.83 -11.58 6.61
N LYS A 53 14.95 -10.78 7.69
CA LYS A 53 13.84 -10.00 8.25
C LYS A 53 13.44 -8.86 7.31
N PHE A 54 12.14 -8.61 7.22
CA PHE A 54 11.56 -7.53 6.43
C PHE A 54 11.44 -6.26 7.28
N TRP A 55 11.84 -5.12 6.74
CA TRP A 55 11.78 -3.81 7.39
C TRP A 55 10.95 -2.85 6.55
N LEU A 56 9.75 -2.51 7.02
CA LEU A 56 8.82 -1.59 6.37
C LEU A 56 9.10 -0.17 6.86
N PHE A 57 9.49 0.69 5.93
CA PHE A 57 9.62 2.13 6.14
C PHE A 57 8.48 2.84 5.44
N GLY A 58 8.05 3.97 5.97
CA GLY A 58 7.08 4.81 5.27
C GLY A 58 6.84 6.15 5.94
N GLU A 59 6.06 6.99 5.26
CA GLU A 59 5.66 8.29 5.77
C GLU A 59 4.83 8.09 7.04
N TYR A 60 5.26 8.72 8.13
CA TYR A 60 4.46 8.77 9.35
C TYR A 60 3.40 9.87 9.21
N LYS A 61 2.14 9.45 9.04
CA LYS A 61 0.97 10.32 8.93
C LYS A 61 -0.10 9.86 9.90
N ILE A 62 -0.53 10.76 10.78
CA ILE A 62 -1.71 10.61 11.61
C ILE A 62 -2.69 11.76 11.32
N GLU A 63 -3.98 11.49 11.52
CA GLU A 63 -5.04 12.48 11.28
C GLU A 63 -4.79 13.76 12.10
N GLY A 64 -4.96 14.93 11.46
CA GLY A 64 -4.75 16.23 12.08
C GLY A 64 -3.29 16.69 12.22
N GLN A 65 -2.30 15.88 11.80
CA GLN A 65 -0.90 16.28 11.79
C GLN A 65 -0.52 17.07 10.54
N THR A 66 0.39 18.03 10.66
CA THR A 66 1.03 18.67 9.50
C THR A 66 1.83 17.65 8.69
N GLU A 67 1.87 17.85 7.38
CA GLU A 67 2.67 17.03 6.49
C GLU A 67 4.16 17.26 6.80
N GLY A 68 4.83 16.24 7.36
CA GLY A 68 6.19 16.33 7.92
C GLY A 68 6.43 15.49 9.17
N GLY A 69 5.69 14.39 9.36
CA GLY A 69 5.76 13.56 10.56
C GLY A 69 7.01 12.69 10.72
N GLY A 70 7.89 12.68 9.71
CA GLY A 70 9.07 11.83 9.66
C GLY A 70 8.81 10.49 8.97
N VAL A 71 9.72 9.54 9.18
CA VAL A 71 9.67 8.20 8.60
C VAL A 71 9.56 7.18 9.73
N SER A 72 8.48 6.40 9.73
CA SER A 72 8.30 5.27 10.64
C SER A 72 9.05 4.04 10.16
N VAL A 73 9.30 3.10 11.07
CA VAL A 73 9.90 1.82 10.75
C VAL A 73 9.25 0.68 11.53
N TYR A 74 9.00 -0.43 10.83
CA TYR A 74 8.46 -1.66 11.38
C TYR A 74 9.26 -2.85 10.90
N SER A 75 9.29 -3.94 11.66
CA SER A 75 9.95 -5.18 11.26
C SER A 75 8.99 -6.37 11.27
N SER A 76 9.19 -7.34 10.38
CA SER A 76 8.35 -8.53 10.25
C SER A 76 9.15 -9.73 9.72
N ASP A 77 8.79 -10.94 10.16
CA ASP A 77 9.32 -12.20 9.63
C ASP A 77 8.45 -12.78 8.49
N ASP A 78 7.23 -12.27 8.30
CA ASP A 78 6.21 -12.86 7.41
C ASP A 78 5.48 -11.86 6.50
N LEU A 79 5.84 -10.55 6.56
CA LEU A 79 5.20 -9.43 5.86
C LEU A 79 3.78 -9.10 6.32
N ALA A 80 3.28 -9.71 7.39
CA ALA A 80 1.92 -9.52 7.87
C ALA A 80 1.85 -9.15 9.36
N THR A 81 2.75 -9.70 10.17
CA THR A 81 2.89 -9.39 11.60
C THR A 81 4.02 -8.37 11.79
N TRP A 82 3.67 -7.14 12.16
CA TRP A 82 4.61 -6.01 12.22
C TRP A 82 4.89 -5.56 13.65
N GLU A 83 6.17 -5.43 13.99
CA GLU A 83 6.67 -4.84 15.23
C GLU A 83 7.14 -3.40 14.96
N SER A 84 6.67 -2.42 15.74
CA SER A 84 7.08 -1.02 15.57
C SER A 84 8.43 -0.75 16.22
N HIS A 85 9.28 0.00 15.51
CA HIS A 85 10.56 0.51 16.02
C HIS A 85 10.57 2.05 16.15
N GLY A 86 9.39 2.68 16.08
CA GLY A 86 9.23 4.13 16.18
C GLY A 86 9.57 4.85 14.87
N LEU A 87 10.22 6.02 14.98
CA LEU A 87 10.64 6.83 13.84
C LEU A 87 12.10 6.52 13.48
N ALA A 88 12.33 6.01 12.27
CA ALA A 88 13.65 5.88 11.69
C ALA A 88 14.26 7.26 11.39
N LEU A 89 13.45 8.22 10.93
CA LEU A 89 13.86 9.62 10.75
C LEU A 89 12.85 10.53 11.45
N ALA A 90 13.26 11.16 12.55
CA ALA A 90 12.43 12.11 13.27
C ALA A 90 12.53 13.52 12.67
N PRO A 91 11.42 14.28 12.60
CA PRO A 91 11.47 15.66 12.16
C PRO A 91 12.19 16.55 13.20
N VAL A 92 12.92 17.54 12.74
CA VAL A 92 13.71 18.45 13.57
C VAL A 92 13.14 19.87 13.46
N LYS A 93 12.61 20.40 14.57
CA LYS A 93 12.01 21.74 14.61
C LYS A 93 13.02 22.79 14.13
N GLY A 94 12.61 23.61 13.16
CA GLY A 94 13.43 24.69 12.60
C GLY A 94 14.51 24.22 11.61
N HIS A 95 14.63 22.91 11.34
CA HIS A 95 15.50 22.42 10.28
C HIS A 95 14.98 22.84 8.90
N ALA A 96 15.86 23.19 7.97
CA ALA A 96 15.46 23.72 6.66
C ALA A 96 14.69 22.70 5.79
N TYR A 97 15.00 21.40 5.94
CA TYR A 97 14.52 20.34 5.05
C TYR A 97 13.74 19.20 5.71
N ILE A 98 13.72 19.12 7.05
CA ILE A 98 13.06 18.03 7.78
C ILE A 98 12.33 18.56 9.03
N ALA A 99 11.89 19.82 9.02
CA ALA A 99 10.98 20.30 10.05
C ALA A 99 9.56 19.73 9.84
N PRO A 100 8.68 19.79 10.85
CA PRO A 100 7.28 19.37 10.71
C PRO A 100 6.46 20.11 9.64
N SER A 101 7.01 21.19 9.05
CA SER A 101 6.44 21.95 7.93
C SER A 101 7.01 21.55 6.57
N ASN A 102 8.00 20.65 6.52
CA ASN A 102 8.58 20.12 5.30
C ASN A 102 7.86 18.84 4.86
N ILE A 103 7.92 18.57 3.57
CA ILE A 103 7.39 17.35 2.97
C ILE A 103 8.50 16.30 2.97
N ILE A 104 8.21 15.15 3.60
CA ILE A 104 9.04 13.94 3.57
C ILE A 104 8.18 12.84 2.95
N GLN A 105 8.39 12.55 1.67
CA GLN A 105 7.54 11.63 0.91
C GLN A 105 8.31 10.49 0.26
N ARG A 106 7.66 9.33 0.19
CA ARG A 106 8.12 8.11 -0.48
C ARG A 106 9.52 7.61 -0.08
N PRO A 107 9.84 7.50 1.23
CA PRO A 107 11.17 7.08 1.67
C PRO A 107 11.53 5.70 1.09
N LYS A 108 12.80 5.54 0.70
CA LYS A 108 13.40 4.28 0.27
C LYS A 108 14.71 4.06 1.03
N VAL A 109 14.93 2.82 1.48
CA VAL A 109 16.12 2.45 2.26
C VAL A 109 16.90 1.34 1.56
N VAL A 110 18.22 1.51 1.48
CA VAL A 110 19.18 0.55 0.91
C VAL A 110 20.39 0.40 1.81
N TYR A 111 20.97 -0.79 1.83
CA TYR A 111 22.25 -1.03 2.50
C TYR A 111 23.41 -0.71 1.54
N SER A 112 24.31 0.17 1.96
CA SER A 112 25.55 0.48 1.26
C SER A 112 26.66 -0.45 1.75
N LYS A 113 27.09 -1.38 0.89
CA LYS A 113 28.18 -2.31 1.21
C LYS A 113 29.52 -1.60 1.40
N ALA A 114 29.74 -0.50 0.69
CA ALA A 114 30.98 0.25 0.79
C ALA A 114 31.06 1.07 2.08
N GLY A 115 29.92 1.60 2.56
CA GLY A 115 29.83 2.35 3.80
C GLY A 115 29.58 1.50 5.05
N ASP A 116 29.21 0.22 4.89
CA ASP A 116 28.68 -0.66 5.94
C ASP A 116 27.57 0.03 6.76
N GLU A 117 26.66 0.71 6.05
CA GLU A 117 25.57 1.48 6.66
C GLU A 117 24.34 1.51 5.75
N TYR A 118 23.20 1.85 6.33
CA TYR A 118 21.94 2.01 5.61
C TYR A 118 21.74 3.47 5.19
N HIS A 119 21.34 3.66 3.95
CA HIS A 119 21.03 4.95 3.36
C HIS A 119 19.53 5.06 3.11
N MET A 120 18.96 6.19 3.49
CA MET A 120 17.56 6.56 3.25
C MET A 120 17.50 7.73 2.29
N PHE A 121 16.69 7.60 1.24
CA PHE A 121 16.40 8.64 0.26
C PHE A 121 14.90 8.89 0.17
N TRP A 122 14.50 10.12 -0.13
CA TRP A 122 13.09 10.49 -0.23
C TRP A 122 12.90 11.75 -1.09
N HIS A 123 11.65 12.06 -1.43
CA HIS A 123 11.26 13.34 -1.99
C HIS A 123 11.22 14.39 -0.87
N ALA A 124 12.18 15.32 -0.87
CA ALA A 124 12.29 16.41 0.09
C ALA A 124 11.68 17.70 -0.49
N ASP A 125 10.66 18.24 0.19
CA ASP A 125 9.98 19.45 -0.27
C ASP A 125 9.49 20.37 0.86
N ASN A 126 8.78 21.42 0.47
CA ASN A 126 7.97 22.27 1.34
C ASN A 126 6.50 22.21 0.91
N SER A 127 5.60 22.85 1.66
CA SER A 127 4.15 22.84 1.39
C SER A 127 3.74 23.43 0.03
N THR A 128 4.64 24.15 -0.65
CA THR A 128 4.40 24.70 -2.00
C THR A 128 4.85 23.76 -3.12
N TYR A 129 5.47 22.62 -2.79
CA TYR A 129 6.07 21.70 -3.78
C TYR A 129 7.06 22.42 -4.72
N GLY A 130 7.84 23.34 -4.15
CA GLY A 130 8.73 24.24 -4.89
C GLY A 130 10.21 23.92 -4.78
N LEU A 131 10.63 23.06 -3.83
CA LEU A 131 12.04 22.69 -3.67
C LEU A 131 12.45 21.62 -4.67
N LEU A 132 11.61 20.59 -4.84
CA LEU A 132 11.83 19.48 -5.76
C LEU A 132 13.22 18.81 -5.60
N LEU A 133 13.55 18.39 -4.38
CA LEU A 133 14.86 17.85 -4.00
C LEU A 133 14.78 16.35 -3.64
N GLN A 134 15.93 15.69 -3.68
CA GLN A 134 16.12 14.38 -3.05
C GLN A 134 16.77 14.57 -1.68
N GLY A 135 16.11 14.11 -0.63
CA GLY A 135 16.70 14.02 0.69
C GLY A 135 17.60 12.79 0.81
N PHE A 136 18.64 12.90 1.63
CA PHE A 136 19.56 11.82 1.96
C PHE A 136 19.85 11.81 3.46
N ALA A 137 19.75 10.63 4.08
CA ALA A 137 20.11 10.37 5.46
C ALA A 137 20.77 8.99 5.58
N ARG A 138 21.54 8.76 6.64
CA ARG A 138 22.27 7.49 6.85
C ARG A 138 22.24 7.01 8.30
N SER A 139 22.39 5.71 8.50
CA SER A 139 22.48 5.08 9.81
C SER A 139 23.25 3.75 9.74
N PRO A 140 24.11 3.42 10.72
CA PRO A 140 24.69 2.08 10.81
C PRO A 140 23.65 0.99 11.16
N ASN A 141 22.46 1.37 11.65
CA ASN A 141 21.40 0.43 12.02
C ASN A 141 20.21 0.56 11.06
N ILE A 142 19.64 -0.56 10.61
CA ILE A 142 18.47 -0.56 9.72
C ILE A 142 17.26 0.14 10.35
N SER A 143 17.03 0.00 11.66
CA SER A 143 15.96 0.69 12.37
C SER A 143 16.20 2.20 12.52
N GLY A 144 17.41 2.68 12.23
CA GLY A 144 17.85 4.02 12.57
C GLY A 144 18.31 4.15 14.04
N PRO A 145 18.28 5.37 14.60
CA PRO A 145 17.85 6.61 13.95
C PRO A 145 18.78 6.99 12.79
N TYR A 146 18.21 7.57 11.73
CA TYR A 146 18.91 8.10 10.58
C TYR A 146 19.31 9.55 10.83
N THR A 147 20.53 9.89 10.42
CA THR A 147 21.05 11.25 10.48
C THR A 147 20.95 11.89 9.11
N PHE A 148 20.27 13.04 9.03
CA PHE A 148 20.20 13.85 7.81
C PHE A 148 21.59 14.22 7.30
N VAL A 149 21.80 14.09 5.99
CA VAL A 149 23.06 14.46 5.32
C VAL A 149 22.82 15.65 4.40
N SER A 150 21.86 15.55 3.49
CA SER A 150 21.63 16.59 2.47
C SER A 150 20.23 16.55 1.87
N ALA A 151 19.83 17.65 1.22
CA ALA A 151 18.70 17.71 0.31
C ALA A 151 19.16 18.41 -0.98
N THR A 152 19.18 17.69 -2.10
CA THR A 152 19.85 18.16 -3.33
C THR A 152 19.05 17.88 -4.60
N ALA A 153 19.21 18.76 -5.59
CA ALA A 153 18.72 18.58 -6.94
C ALA A 153 19.54 17.47 -7.65
N PRO A 154 18.93 16.35 -8.07
CA PRO A 154 19.67 15.25 -8.67
C PRO A 154 20.27 15.66 -10.03
N MET A 155 21.60 15.69 -10.12
CA MET A 155 22.33 16.04 -11.36
C MET A 155 21.89 17.37 -11.98
N GLY A 156 21.48 18.34 -11.16
CA GLY A 156 20.97 19.65 -11.60
C GLY A 156 19.53 19.64 -12.13
N ASN A 157 18.83 18.50 -12.11
CA ASN A 157 17.41 18.36 -12.41
C ASN A 157 16.54 18.47 -11.15
N TRP A 158 15.22 18.51 -11.34
CA TRP A 158 14.24 18.46 -10.26
C TRP A 158 13.90 17.02 -9.88
N SER A 159 13.45 16.83 -8.64
CA SER A 159 12.92 15.54 -8.15
C SER A 159 11.65 15.77 -7.37
N GLN A 160 10.58 15.12 -7.80
CA GLN A 160 9.33 15.05 -7.05
C GLN A 160 9.14 13.60 -6.59
N ASP A 161 8.10 12.92 -7.08
CA ASP A 161 7.79 11.55 -6.72
C ASP A 161 9.00 10.62 -6.88
N PHE A 162 9.39 10.02 -5.76
CA PHE A 162 10.63 9.26 -5.63
C PHE A 162 10.40 7.75 -5.51
N GLY A 163 11.28 7.01 -6.17
CA GLY A 163 11.41 5.57 -6.11
C GLY A 163 12.89 5.17 -6.14
N MET A 164 13.14 3.90 -5.86
CA MET A 164 14.49 3.34 -5.90
C MET A 164 14.40 1.88 -6.32
N PHE A 165 15.39 1.43 -7.08
CA PHE A 165 15.49 0.07 -7.56
C PHE A 165 16.93 -0.42 -7.40
N THR A 166 17.11 -1.63 -6.89
CA THR A 166 18.42 -2.30 -6.85
C THR A 166 18.36 -3.48 -7.80
N ASP A 167 19.22 -3.47 -8.81
CA ASP A 167 19.33 -4.59 -9.74
C ASP A 167 20.01 -5.76 -9.03
N TYR A 168 19.29 -6.88 -8.89
CA TYR A 168 19.83 -8.02 -8.14
C TYR A 168 20.89 -8.80 -8.92
N LYS A 169 21.11 -8.51 -10.20
CA LYS A 169 22.09 -9.20 -11.05
C LYS A 169 23.50 -8.64 -10.85
N ASP A 170 23.62 -7.32 -10.66
CA ASP A 170 24.91 -6.65 -10.45
C ASP A 170 25.05 -5.96 -9.08
N GLY A 171 23.94 -5.83 -8.33
CA GLY A 171 23.89 -5.20 -7.02
C GLY A 171 23.83 -3.66 -7.06
N ARG A 172 23.73 -3.04 -8.24
CA ARG A 172 23.72 -1.58 -8.37
C ARG A 172 22.34 -1.00 -8.06
N SER A 173 22.32 0.11 -7.34
CA SER A 173 21.09 0.87 -7.05
C SER A 173 20.87 2.02 -8.02
N TYR A 174 19.61 2.34 -8.24
CA TYR A 174 19.13 3.37 -9.16
C TYR A 174 18.06 4.21 -8.47
N SER A 175 18.20 5.52 -8.60
CA SER A 175 17.16 6.49 -8.27
C SER A 175 16.15 6.54 -9.41
N LEU A 176 14.87 6.50 -9.04
CA LEU A 176 13.74 6.67 -9.94
C LEU A 176 12.99 7.93 -9.51
N TYR A 177 12.83 8.92 -10.40
CA TYR A 177 12.17 10.17 -9.99
C TYR A 177 11.46 10.88 -11.14
N SER A 178 10.31 11.48 -10.84
CA SER A 178 9.65 12.41 -11.75
C SER A 178 10.24 13.81 -11.64
N ASN A 179 10.35 14.52 -12.77
CA ASN A 179 11.08 15.78 -12.90
C ASN A 179 10.18 17.02 -12.75
N GLY A 180 9.23 16.99 -11.81
CA GLY A 180 8.30 18.09 -11.50
C GLY A 180 7.16 18.27 -12.52
N ASP A 181 6.28 19.25 -12.27
CA ASP A 181 4.99 19.37 -13.00
C ASP A 181 5.00 20.35 -14.19
N ARG A 182 6.14 21.00 -14.42
CA ARG A 182 6.31 21.94 -15.54
C ARG A 182 6.35 21.18 -16.86
N LYS A 183 5.94 21.84 -17.95
CA LYS A 183 5.87 21.23 -19.29
C LYS A 183 7.21 20.64 -19.74
N GLU A 184 8.30 21.28 -19.36
CA GLU A 184 9.69 20.89 -19.67
C GLU A 184 10.20 19.72 -18.82
N GLY A 185 9.51 19.41 -17.71
CA GLY A 185 9.89 18.42 -16.70
C GLY A 185 8.92 17.22 -16.60
N ARG A 186 8.07 17.01 -17.60
CA ARG A 186 7.17 15.86 -17.69
C ARG A 186 7.92 14.58 -18.09
N ASP A 187 8.95 14.27 -17.32
CA ASP A 187 9.76 13.08 -17.50
C ASP A 187 9.90 12.29 -16.22
N VAL A 188 10.20 11.01 -16.38
CA VAL A 188 10.70 10.15 -15.31
C VAL A 188 12.11 9.69 -15.65
N TYR A 189 13.02 9.76 -14.69
CA TYR A 189 14.42 9.38 -14.83
C TYR A 189 14.69 8.03 -14.16
N ILE A 190 15.57 7.25 -14.78
CA ILE A 190 16.33 6.18 -14.14
C ILE A 190 17.77 6.67 -14.08
N ALA A 191 18.31 6.90 -12.88
CA ALA A 191 19.68 7.35 -12.68
C ALA A 191 20.43 6.39 -11.75
N SER A 192 21.63 5.96 -12.15
CA SER A 192 22.44 5.06 -11.33
C SER A 192 23.11 5.81 -10.18
N TYR A 193 23.09 5.23 -8.99
CA TYR A 193 23.95 5.68 -7.89
C TYR A 193 25.42 5.31 -8.14
N ASN A 194 26.31 6.03 -7.47
CA ASN A 194 27.71 5.65 -7.27
C ASN A 194 27.83 4.37 -6.42
N ASN A 195 29.03 3.79 -6.34
CA ASN A 195 29.25 2.53 -5.61
C ASN A 195 28.88 2.63 -4.13
N ASP A 196 29.07 3.82 -3.52
CA ASP A 196 28.78 4.05 -2.10
C ASP A 196 27.29 4.35 -1.86
N THR A 197 26.49 4.48 -2.91
CA THR A 197 25.08 4.87 -2.85
C THR A 197 24.85 6.18 -2.08
N THR A 198 25.70 7.18 -2.31
CA THR A 198 25.65 8.52 -1.68
C THR A 198 25.27 9.62 -2.67
N GLY A 199 25.38 9.36 -3.97
CA GLY A 199 25.08 10.31 -5.04
C GLY A 199 24.88 9.63 -6.39
N LEU A 200 24.40 10.39 -7.38
CA LEU A 200 24.09 9.87 -8.73
C LEU A 200 25.27 10.05 -9.68
N ASP A 201 25.60 9.00 -10.43
CA ASP A 201 26.68 8.99 -11.44
C ASP A 201 26.18 9.34 -12.84
N LYS A 202 25.05 8.74 -13.24
CA LYS A 202 24.64 8.72 -14.65
C LYS A 202 23.14 8.52 -14.82
N VAL A 203 22.54 9.29 -15.73
CA VAL A 203 21.20 9.00 -16.26
C VAL A 203 21.28 7.80 -17.21
N ILE A 204 20.54 6.74 -16.89
CA ILE A 204 20.46 5.51 -17.67
C ILE A 204 19.35 5.58 -18.71
N HIS A 205 18.20 6.14 -18.32
CA HIS A 205 17.05 6.32 -19.20
C HIS A 205 16.19 7.50 -18.75
N ARG A 206 15.47 8.10 -19.70
CA ARG A 206 14.49 9.17 -19.49
C ARG A 206 13.21 8.83 -20.25
N PHE A 207 12.09 8.78 -19.55
CA PHE A 207 10.75 8.65 -20.14
C PHE A 207 10.17 10.05 -20.36
N ASP A 208 10.47 10.68 -21.50
CA ASP A 208 10.13 12.08 -21.81
C ASP A 208 8.83 12.28 -22.58
N LYS A 209 8.18 11.18 -22.97
CA LYS A 209 6.94 11.19 -23.75
C LYS A 209 5.67 11.28 -22.88
N TYR A 210 5.75 10.98 -21.59
CA TYR A 210 4.59 10.71 -20.74
C TYR A 210 4.62 11.51 -19.43
N ASP A 211 3.47 12.06 -19.05
CA ASP A 211 3.30 12.77 -17.78
C ASP A 211 3.00 11.76 -16.66
N LEU A 212 4.07 11.24 -16.04
CA LEU A 212 4.03 10.14 -15.09
C LEU A 212 4.76 10.46 -13.79
N GLU A 213 4.43 9.70 -12.75
CA GLU A 213 4.97 9.78 -11.40
C GLU A 213 4.95 8.42 -10.69
N ALA A 214 5.29 8.40 -9.40
CA ALA A 214 5.30 7.23 -8.54
C ALA A 214 6.07 6.00 -9.10
N PRO A 215 7.33 6.17 -9.55
CA PRO A 215 8.02 5.12 -10.28
C PRO A 215 8.48 3.96 -9.39
N GLY A 216 8.35 2.74 -9.90
CA GLY A 216 8.95 1.53 -9.34
C GLY A 216 9.32 0.54 -10.45
N ILE A 217 10.27 -0.35 -10.18
CA ILE A 217 10.69 -1.38 -11.16
C ILE A 217 10.49 -2.77 -10.57
N ILE A 218 9.88 -3.65 -11.35
CA ILE A 218 9.89 -5.10 -11.16
C ILE A 218 10.94 -5.69 -12.10
N GLN A 219 11.82 -6.52 -11.57
CA GLN A 219 12.84 -7.22 -12.34
C GLN A 219 12.60 -8.73 -12.32
N THR A 220 12.75 -9.36 -13.47
CA THR A 220 12.84 -10.80 -13.66
C THR A 220 14.22 -11.18 -14.22
N GLU A 221 14.47 -12.48 -14.38
CA GLU A 221 15.71 -12.95 -14.99
C GLU A 221 15.90 -12.42 -16.42
N LYS A 222 14.81 -12.06 -17.12
CA LYS A 222 14.85 -11.61 -18.52
C LYS A 222 14.52 -10.13 -18.70
N SER A 223 13.71 -9.54 -17.83
CA SER A 223 13.05 -8.27 -18.13
C SER A 223 12.99 -7.33 -16.93
N TYR A 224 12.88 -6.05 -17.26
CA TYR A 224 12.55 -4.97 -16.35
C TYR A 224 11.16 -4.45 -16.74
N PHE A 225 10.32 -4.26 -15.74
CA PHE A 225 9.01 -3.65 -15.87
C PHE A 225 8.97 -2.39 -15.02
N ALA A 226 8.88 -1.20 -15.62
CA ALA A 226 8.75 0.05 -14.90
C ALA A 226 7.27 0.40 -14.75
N LEU A 227 6.78 0.52 -13.51
CA LEU A 227 5.41 0.85 -13.15
C LEU A 227 5.33 2.30 -12.68
N MET A 228 4.36 3.05 -13.21
CA MET A 228 4.18 4.48 -12.93
C MET A 228 2.71 4.85 -12.98
N SER A 229 2.30 5.81 -12.17
CA SER A 229 0.96 6.43 -12.26
C SER A 229 1.01 7.70 -13.09
N HIS A 230 -0.14 8.13 -13.59
CA HIS A 230 -0.31 9.48 -14.13
C HIS A 230 -0.35 10.53 -13.00
N LYS A 231 -0.13 11.80 -13.36
CA LYS A 231 -0.14 12.92 -12.43
C LYS A 231 -1.55 13.46 -12.19
N THR A 232 -2.28 12.83 -11.29
CA THR A 232 -3.65 13.22 -10.88
C THR A 232 -3.72 13.65 -9.43
N GLY A 233 -2.57 13.99 -8.83
CA GLY A 233 -2.44 14.30 -7.41
C GLY A 233 -2.82 13.09 -6.56
N TYR A 234 -3.61 13.31 -5.50
CA TYR A 234 -4.06 12.23 -4.62
C TYR A 234 -5.14 11.32 -5.23
N ARG A 235 -5.70 11.66 -6.39
CA ARG A 235 -6.70 10.82 -7.07
C ARG A 235 -6.02 9.60 -7.70
N PRO A 236 -6.52 8.38 -7.47
CA PRO A 236 -6.01 7.20 -8.15
C PRO A 236 -6.29 7.26 -9.66
N ASN A 237 -5.45 6.62 -10.45
CA ASN A 237 -5.58 6.49 -11.90
C ASN A 237 -5.12 5.09 -12.34
N ASN A 238 -5.23 4.79 -13.62
CA ASN A 238 -4.72 3.52 -14.14
C ASN A 238 -3.19 3.56 -14.22
N VAL A 239 -2.52 2.87 -13.29
CA VAL A 239 -1.07 2.62 -13.34
C VAL A 239 -0.74 1.89 -14.64
N VAL A 240 0.33 2.36 -15.28
CA VAL A 240 0.88 1.75 -16.49
C VAL A 240 2.19 1.06 -16.19
N ALA A 241 2.52 0.04 -16.99
CA ALA A 241 3.82 -0.59 -17.03
C ALA A 241 4.48 -0.44 -18.41
N PHE A 242 5.80 -0.32 -18.39
CA PHE A 242 6.69 -0.39 -19.55
C PHE A 242 7.61 -1.59 -19.40
N ARG A 243 7.95 -2.27 -20.49
CA ARG A 243 8.85 -3.44 -20.46
C ARG A 243 10.12 -3.19 -21.27
N ALA A 244 11.28 -3.60 -20.75
CA ALA A 244 12.56 -3.63 -21.46
C ALA A 244 13.42 -4.84 -21.05
N ASP A 245 14.39 -5.22 -21.90
CA ASP A 245 15.40 -6.24 -21.57
C ASP A 245 16.66 -5.63 -20.89
N SER A 246 16.77 -4.31 -20.88
CA SER A 246 17.83 -3.53 -20.24
C SER A 246 17.24 -2.23 -19.68
N LEU A 247 17.77 -1.72 -18.56
CA LEU A 247 17.34 -0.45 -17.98
C LEU A 247 17.50 0.74 -18.93
N ALA A 248 18.49 0.69 -19.84
CA ALA A 248 18.70 1.72 -20.85
C ALA A 248 17.63 1.71 -21.97
N GLY A 249 16.80 0.66 -22.01
CA GLY A 249 15.81 0.41 -23.04
C GLY A 249 16.35 -0.45 -24.20
N PRO A 250 15.63 -0.47 -25.35
CA PRO A 250 14.40 0.28 -25.60
C PRO A 250 13.24 -0.21 -24.72
N TRP A 251 12.45 0.73 -24.21
CA TRP A 251 11.22 0.45 -23.45
C TRP A 251 10.01 0.35 -24.39
N SER A 252 9.05 -0.51 -24.05
CA SER A 252 7.81 -0.70 -24.82
C SER A 252 6.90 0.54 -24.78
N GLN A 253 5.80 0.52 -25.53
CA GLN A 253 4.66 1.39 -25.19
C GLN A 253 4.06 0.96 -23.83
N PRO A 254 3.45 1.89 -23.07
CA PRO A 254 2.83 1.58 -21.80
C PRO A 254 1.60 0.70 -22.00
N PHE A 255 1.32 -0.15 -21.01
CA PHE A 255 0.09 -0.94 -20.92
C PHE A 255 -0.45 -0.93 -19.49
N MET A 256 -1.77 -1.10 -19.33
CA MET A 256 -2.43 -1.08 -18.03
C MET A 256 -2.09 -2.34 -17.22
N VAL A 257 -1.87 -2.19 -15.91
CA VAL A 257 -1.52 -3.33 -15.02
C VAL A 257 -2.72 -3.92 -14.29
N ALA A 258 -3.89 -3.27 -14.36
CA ALA A 258 -5.11 -3.69 -13.69
C ALA A 258 -6.31 -3.55 -14.65
N PRO A 259 -7.46 -4.20 -14.36
CA PRO A 259 -8.66 -4.02 -15.15
C PRO A 259 -9.04 -2.55 -15.29
N LEU A 260 -9.46 -2.14 -16.49
CA LEU A 260 -9.88 -0.78 -16.77
C LEU A 260 -11.00 -0.34 -15.81
N ASN A 261 -11.09 0.98 -15.58
CA ASN A 261 -12.07 1.61 -14.70
C ASN A 261 -11.94 1.26 -13.20
N THR A 262 -11.01 0.39 -12.80
CA THR A 262 -10.68 0.17 -11.39
C THR A 262 -9.72 1.22 -10.85
N ARG A 263 -8.98 1.92 -11.72
CA ARG A 263 -7.89 2.85 -11.36
C ARG A 263 -6.89 2.18 -10.43
N THR A 264 -6.43 1.02 -10.87
CA THR A 264 -5.53 0.15 -10.11
C THR A 264 -6.10 -0.16 -8.73
N PHE A 265 -7.38 -0.58 -8.72
CA PHE A 265 -8.16 -0.86 -7.51
C PHE A 265 -8.18 0.32 -6.52
N SER A 266 -8.38 1.54 -7.04
CA SER A 266 -8.31 2.81 -6.31
C SER A 266 -7.03 2.95 -5.48
N SER A 267 -5.90 2.72 -6.14
CA SER A 267 -4.55 2.85 -5.59
C SER A 267 -3.62 3.60 -6.55
N GLN A 268 -2.40 3.87 -6.09
CA GLN A 268 -1.32 4.49 -6.85
C GLN A 268 -0.05 3.68 -6.64
N SER A 269 0.83 3.59 -7.65
CA SER A 269 2.15 2.97 -7.51
C SER A 269 2.95 3.55 -6.32
N GLY A 270 3.80 2.73 -5.72
CA GLY A 270 4.62 3.12 -4.57
C GLY A 270 5.94 2.39 -4.50
N PHE A 271 5.88 1.06 -4.42
CA PHE A 271 7.06 0.19 -4.36
C PHE A 271 6.74 -1.18 -4.96
N ASN A 272 7.76 -1.98 -5.24
CA ASN A 272 7.59 -3.37 -5.63
C ASN A 272 8.60 -4.24 -4.87
N LEU A 273 8.13 -5.36 -4.32
CA LEU A 273 8.96 -6.29 -3.56
C LEU A 273 9.11 -7.61 -4.30
N ARG A 274 10.35 -8.10 -4.42
CA ARG A 274 10.65 -9.47 -4.83
C ARG A 274 10.84 -10.34 -3.61
N ILE A 275 10.09 -11.43 -3.53
CA ILE A 275 10.23 -12.47 -2.52
C ILE A 275 10.85 -13.68 -3.21
N LYS A 276 12.13 -13.93 -2.95
CA LYS A 276 12.82 -15.14 -3.42
C LYS A 276 12.54 -16.29 -2.45
N GLY A 277 11.36 -16.87 -2.56
CA GLY A 277 10.96 -17.99 -1.74
C GLY A 277 11.66 -19.30 -2.12
N SER A 278 11.66 -20.26 -1.19
CA SER A 278 12.29 -21.56 -1.37
C SER A 278 11.62 -22.45 -2.42
N LYS A 279 10.38 -22.14 -2.81
CA LYS A 279 9.62 -22.89 -3.83
C LYS A 279 9.29 -22.07 -5.06
N ARG A 280 9.01 -20.77 -4.89
CA ARG A 280 8.78 -19.85 -6.01
C ARG A 280 9.26 -18.43 -5.69
N THR A 281 9.58 -17.69 -6.74
CA THR A 281 9.67 -16.23 -6.64
C THR A 281 8.27 -15.64 -6.77
N THR A 282 7.95 -14.67 -5.90
CA THR A 282 6.72 -13.88 -5.96
C THR A 282 7.09 -12.41 -5.98
N TRP A 283 6.39 -11.64 -6.82
CA TRP A 283 6.48 -10.19 -6.85
C TRP A 283 5.20 -9.61 -6.27
N LEU A 284 5.37 -8.60 -5.43
CA LEU A 284 4.27 -7.85 -4.83
C LEU A 284 4.34 -6.40 -5.31
N PHE A 285 3.21 -5.89 -5.77
CA PHE A 285 2.97 -4.47 -5.99
C PHE A 285 2.52 -3.83 -4.69
N PHE A 286 3.17 -2.75 -4.28
CA PHE A 286 2.82 -1.97 -3.09
C PHE A 286 2.18 -0.67 -3.56
N GLY A 287 0.86 -0.68 -3.56
CA GLY A 287 0.07 0.51 -3.83
C GLY A 287 -0.09 1.38 -2.57
N LYS A 288 -0.32 2.69 -2.77
CA LYS A 288 -0.82 3.57 -1.70
C LYS A 288 -2.09 2.98 -1.07
N VAL A 289 -2.39 3.44 0.15
CA VAL A 289 -3.53 2.99 0.97
C VAL A 289 -3.56 1.48 1.19
N ASP A 290 -2.36 0.92 1.39
CA ASP A 290 -2.07 -0.47 1.81
C ASP A 290 -2.66 -1.54 0.88
N ILE A 291 -2.64 -1.26 -0.43
CA ILE A 291 -3.07 -2.20 -1.47
C ILE A 291 -1.85 -3.02 -1.93
N TRP A 292 -1.60 -4.14 -1.24
CA TRP A 292 -0.47 -5.04 -1.55
C TRP A 292 -0.95 -6.23 -2.34
N LEU A 293 -0.59 -6.31 -3.62
CA LEU A 293 -1.13 -7.31 -4.55
C LEU A 293 -0.02 -8.17 -5.16
N PRO A 294 -0.22 -9.50 -5.26
CA PRO A 294 0.60 -10.34 -6.12
C PRO A 294 0.58 -9.85 -7.57
N VAL A 295 1.72 -9.97 -8.23
CA VAL A 295 1.87 -9.64 -9.65
C VAL A 295 2.04 -10.93 -10.45
N ASP A 296 1.17 -11.14 -11.42
CA ASP A 296 1.31 -12.18 -12.42
C ASP A 296 2.12 -11.65 -13.60
N ILE A 297 3.19 -12.35 -13.97
CA ILE A 297 4.12 -11.93 -15.02
C ILE A 297 4.15 -13.00 -16.11
N ASP A 298 3.85 -12.58 -17.33
CA ASP A 298 3.93 -13.42 -18.51
C ASP A 298 5.10 -12.94 -19.39
N GLU A 299 6.23 -13.65 -19.28
CA GLU A 299 7.44 -13.38 -20.05
C GLU A 299 7.27 -13.63 -21.56
N GLN A 300 6.36 -14.53 -21.96
CA GLN A 300 6.11 -14.80 -23.38
C GLN A 300 5.29 -13.67 -24.00
N ARG A 301 4.26 -13.21 -23.29
CA ARG A 301 3.44 -12.06 -23.69
C ARG A 301 4.09 -10.71 -23.40
N LYS A 302 5.19 -10.69 -22.63
CA LYS A 302 5.92 -9.50 -22.17
C LYS A 302 5.02 -8.52 -21.41
N SER A 303 4.13 -9.07 -20.60
CA SER A 303 3.12 -8.33 -19.85
C SER A 303 3.14 -8.71 -18.37
N LEU A 304 2.55 -7.86 -17.54
CA LEU A 304 2.22 -8.19 -16.16
C LEU A 304 0.81 -7.72 -15.83
N SER A 305 0.21 -8.31 -14.80
CA SER A 305 -1.07 -7.89 -14.26
C SER A 305 -1.11 -8.04 -12.74
N LEU A 306 -1.84 -7.14 -12.08
CA LEU A 306 -2.07 -7.20 -10.64
C LEU A 306 -3.22 -8.17 -10.34
N VAL A 307 -3.00 -9.07 -9.38
CA VAL A 307 -3.99 -10.07 -9.00
C VAL A 307 -4.73 -9.62 -7.74
N TRP A 308 -5.97 -9.16 -7.92
CA TRP A 308 -6.82 -8.76 -6.79
C TRP A 308 -7.19 -9.97 -5.93
N ASN A 309 -6.91 -9.86 -4.63
CA ASN A 309 -7.39 -10.77 -3.59
C ASN A 309 -7.80 -9.92 -2.41
N ASP A 310 -9.07 -10.00 -1.99
CA ASP A 310 -9.54 -9.32 -0.78
C ASP A 310 -8.73 -9.72 0.46
N VAL A 311 -8.41 -11.02 0.54
CA VAL A 311 -7.63 -11.66 1.60
C VAL A 311 -6.81 -12.76 0.96
N TYR A 312 -5.50 -12.80 1.24
CA TYR A 312 -4.64 -13.91 0.83
C TYR A 312 -3.64 -14.31 1.92
N ASP A 313 -3.32 -15.60 1.96
CA ASP A 313 -2.28 -16.16 2.83
C ASP A 313 -0.97 -16.19 2.04
N LEU A 314 0.05 -15.48 2.51
CA LEU A 314 1.39 -15.44 1.90
C LEU A 314 2.39 -16.11 2.83
N ASN A 315 3.09 -17.11 2.32
CA ASN A 315 4.26 -17.67 2.98
C ASN A 315 5.53 -17.03 2.41
N ALA A 316 6.06 -16.02 3.08
CA ALA A 316 7.27 -15.31 2.63
C ALA A 316 8.50 -16.23 2.50
N LYS A 317 8.57 -17.32 3.27
CA LYS A 317 9.69 -18.30 3.21
C LYS A 317 9.63 -19.14 1.95
N THR A 318 8.46 -19.64 1.56
CA THR A 318 8.31 -20.46 0.34
C THR A 318 8.04 -19.61 -0.91
N GLY A 319 7.58 -18.38 -0.73
CA GLY A 319 7.09 -17.48 -1.77
C GLY A 319 5.70 -17.85 -2.28
N GLU A 320 5.07 -18.89 -1.74
CA GLU A 320 3.73 -19.31 -2.13
C GLU A 320 2.69 -18.39 -1.51
N TRP A 321 1.63 -18.10 -2.26
CA TRP A 321 0.46 -17.42 -1.75
C TRP A 321 -0.81 -18.06 -2.32
N ALA A 322 -1.91 -17.91 -1.60
CA ALA A 322 -3.23 -18.37 -2.05
C ALA A 322 -4.32 -17.41 -1.58
N ALA A 323 -5.32 -17.18 -2.43
CA ALA A 323 -6.55 -16.50 -2.04
C ALA A 323 -7.21 -17.25 -0.88
N VAL A 324 -7.71 -16.51 0.11
CA VAL A 324 -8.52 -17.11 1.18
C VAL A 324 -9.97 -17.11 0.72
N GLU A 325 -10.61 -18.26 0.74
CA GLU A 325 -12.03 -18.36 0.38
C GLU A 325 -12.91 -17.87 1.53
N GLY A 326 -13.84 -16.97 1.20
CA GLY A 326 -14.83 -16.43 2.14
C GLY A 326 -16.26 -16.78 1.74
N LYS A 327 -17.18 -16.65 2.68
CA LYS A 327 -18.62 -16.89 2.47
C LYS A 327 -19.31 -15.58 2.08
N SER A 328 -19.99 -15.60 0.94
CA SER A 328 -20.67 -14.43 0.38
C SER A 328 -22.12 -14.30 0.89
N TYR A 329 -22.53 -13.07 1.17
CA TYR A 329 -23.88 -12.68 1.55
C TYR A 329 -24.28 -11.48 0.69
N SER A 330 -25.14 -11.68 -0.30
CA SER A 330 -25.52 -10.61 -1.25
C SER A 330 -26.67 -9.75 -0.74
N ALA A 331 -26.74 -8.51 -1.21
CA ALA A 331 -27.84 -7.60 -0.94
C ALA A 331 -29.18 -8.20 -1.40
N ALA A 332 -29.17 -8.92 -2.53
CA ALA A 332 -30.34 -9.59 -3.07
C ALA A 332 -30.96 -10.58 -2.08
N THR A 333 -30.16 -11.51 -1.56
CA THR A 333 -30.67 -12.69 -0.85
C THR A 333 -30.53 -12.62 0.66
N SER A 334 -29.57 -11.86 1.17
CA SER A 334 -29.15 -11.91 2.58
C SER A 334 -29.34 -10.59 3.33
N ALA A 335 -29.66 -9.50 2.63
CA ALA A 335 -29.86 -8.19 3.24
C ALA A 335 -31.34 -7.79 3.37
N LYS A 336 -31.66 -7.15 4.48
CA LYS A 336 -32.89 -6.38 4.71
C LYS A 336 -32.58 -4.89 4.66
N THR A 337 -33.52 -4.09 4.22
CA THR A 337 -33.41 -2.62 4.22
C THR A 337 -34.36 -2.02 5.26
N ASN A 338 -34.00 -0.85 5.78
CA ASN A 338 -34.82 -0.06 6.71
C ASN A 338 -34.87 1.40 6.25
N GLY A 339 -35.95 2.10 6.60
CA GLY A 339 -36.13 3.51 6.27
C GLY A 339 -36.25 3.73 4.77
N ALA A 340 -35.43 4.63 4.22
CA ALA A 340 -35.43 4.95 2.80
C ALA A 340 -34.52 4.03 1.97
N ALA A 341 -33.81 3.07 2.58
CA ALA A 341 -32.94 2.16 1.87
C ALA A 341 -33.78 1.13 1.10
N PHE A 342 -33.37 0.82 -0.13
CA PHE A 342 -34.10 -0.09 -1.00
C PHE A 342 -33.17 -0.91 -1.87
N LYS A 343 -33.71 -2.01 -2.42
CA LYS A 343 -33.01 -2.85 -3.41
C LYS A 343 -33.30 -2.32 -4.80
N GLN A 344 -32.26 -2.10 -5.58
CA GLN A 344 -32.32 -1.57 -6.94
C GLN A 344 -31.75 -2.60 -7.92
N GLU A 345 -32.35 -2.68 -9.11
CA GLU A 345 -31.80 -3.44 -10.21
C GLU A 345 -30.42 -2.88 -10.62
N ALA A 346 -29.44 -3.77 -10.70
CA ALA A 346 -28.08 -3.46 -11.11
C ALA A 346 -27.47 -4.67 -11.81
N SER A 347 -27.45 -4.66 -13.15
CA SER A 347 -26.98 -5.78 -13.98
C SER A 347 -25.52 -6.18 -13.73
N PHE A 348 -24.71 -5.28 -13.17
CA PHE A 348 -23.32 -5.50 -12.78
C PHE A 348 -23.15 -6.06 -11.36
N ALA A 349 -24.21 -6.05 -10.55
CA ALA A 349 -24.18 -6.53 -9.17
C ALA A 349 -24.49 -8.03 -9.08
N SER A 350 -24.13 -8.64 -7.96
CA SER A 350 -24.41 -10.04 -7.65
C SER A 350 -25.92 -10.27 -7.64
N HIS A 351 -26.38 -11.25 -8.42
CA HIS A 351 -27.81 -11.52 -8.60
C HIS A 351 -28.62 -10.33 -9.15
N GLY A 352 -27.96 -9.41 -9.89
CA GLY A 352 -28.62 -8.29 -10.56
C GLY A 352 -29.21 -7.24 -9.61
N THR A 353 -28.83 -7.22 -8.33
CA THR A 353 -29.43 -6.34 -7.31
C THR A 353 -28.35 -5.70 -6.43
N ILE A 354 -28.48 -4.40 -6.18
CA ILE A 354 -27.67 -3.64 -5.22
C ILE A 354 -28.58 -2.98 -4.17
N ALA A 355 -28.12 -2.84 -2.94
CA ALA A 355 -28.84 -2.07 -1.92
C ALA A 355 -28.34 -0.62 -1.89
N THR A 356 -29.25 0.34 -2.01
CA THR A 356 -28.96 1.78 -2.10
C THR A 356 -29.83 2.57 -1.13
N GLY A 357 -29.69 3.90 -1.12
CA GLY A 357 -30.42 4.80 -0.23
C GLY A 357 -29.89 4.80 1.21
N ILE A 358 -28.65 4.38 1.43
CA ILE A 358 -28.04 4.30 2.77
C ILE A 358 -27.70 5.70 3.28
N TYR A 359 -28.37 6.12 4.36
CA TYR A 359 -28.26 7.45 4.92
C TYR A 359 -28.48 7.48 6.43
N GLY A 360 -27.53 8.09 7.16
CA GLY A 360 -27.57 8.21 8.61
C GLY A 360 -27.83 6.87 9.32
N ASN A 361 -28.52 6.93 10.46
CA ASN A 361 -28.85 5.75 11.25
C ASN A 361 -30.24 5.15 10.92
N ASP A 362 -31.09 5.89 10.20
CA ASP A 362 -32.48 5.52 9.95
C ASP A 362 -32.64 4.76 8.62
N SER A 363 -31.77 5.01 7.64
CA SER A 363 -31.82 4.41 6.32
C SER A 363 -30.65 3.45 6.13
N THR A 364 -30.87 2.16 6.42
CA THR A 364 -29.79 1.18 6.62
C THR A 364 -30.01 -0.11 5.85
N VAL A 365 -28.92 -0.85 5.65
CA VAL A 365 -28.89 -2.20 5.07
C VAL A 365 -28.33 -3.16 6.11
N THR A 366 -29.06 -4.22 6.46
CA THR A 366 -28.63 -5.22 7.43
C THR A 366 -28.49 -6.58 6.77
N PHE A 367 -27.27 -7.12 6.75
CA PHE A 367 -27.00 -8.51 6.37
C PHE A 367 -27.21 -9.41 7.59
N GLU A 368 -27.95 -10.50 7.44
CA GLU A 368 -28.31 -11.43 8.52
C GLU A 368 -27.84 -12.86 8.22
N GLY A 369 -27.89 -13.74 9.22
CA GLY A 369 -27.52 -15.16 9.06
C GLY A 369 -26.00 -15.37 8.95
N ILE A 370 -25.22 -14.39 9.44
CA ILE A 370 -23.78 -14.37 9.25
C ILE A 370 -23.13 -15.36 10.22
N GLU A 371 -22.29 -16.23 9.66
CA GLU A 371 -21.58 -17.26 10.40
C GLU A 371 -20.32 -16.67 11.03
N GLY A 372 -20.33 -16.55 12.35
CA GLY A 372 -19.21 -16.14 13.15
C GLY A 372 -18.57 -17.31 13.88
N THR A 373 -17.27 -17.20 14.10
CA THR A 373 -16.45 -18.21 14.79
C THR A 373 -16.24 -17.89 16.27
N GLY A 374 -16.65 -16.71 16.73
CA GLY A 374 -16.29 -16.18 18.05
C GLY A 374 -14.88 -15.57 18.11
N GLN A 375 -14.23 -15.41 16.96
CA GLN A 375 -12.96 -14.71 16.79
C GLN A 375 -13.15 -13.58 15.77
N PRO A 376 -12.29 -12.54 15.79
CA PRO A 376 -12.29 -11.52 14.75
C PRO A 376 -12.13 -12.14 13.37
N GLN A 377 -12.97 -11.70 12.42
CA GLN A 377 -12.98 -12.16 11.04
C GLN A 377 -12.94 -10.98 10.09
N TRP A 378 -12.13 -11.10 9.02
CA TRP A 378 -12.15 -10.13 7.95
C TRP A 378 -13.49 -10.21 7.21
N VAL A 379 -14.06 -9.04 6.93
CA VAL A 379 -15.30 -8.89 6.16
C VAL A 379 -15.05 -7.85 5.07
N SER A 380 -15.09 -8.28 3.81
CA SER A 380 -15.00 -7.38 2.66
C SER A 380 -16.38 -6.88 2.27
N PHE A 381 -16.55 -5.57 2.25
CA PHE A 381 -17.77 -4.91 1.79
C PHE A 381 -17.59 -4.55 0.33
N TYR A 382 -18.41 -5.14 -0.56
CA TYR A 382 -18.41 -4.86 -1.99
C TYR A 382 -19.43 -3.77 -2.28
N TYR A 383 -18.99 -2.70 -2.93
CA TYR A 383 -19.82 -1.52 -3.13
C TYR A 383 -19.54 -0.79 -4.44
N GLN A 384 -20.47 0.10 -4.78
CA GLN A 384 -20.33 1.11 -5.82
C GLN A 384 -20.47 2.50 -5.21
N ASN A 385 -19.58 3.41 -5.58
CA ASN A 385 -19.66 4.82 -5.20
C ASN A 385 -19.37 5.70 -6.42
N THR A 386 -20.41 6.19 -7.11
CA THR A 386 -20.22 6.91 -8.38
C THR A 386 -20.03 8.43 -8.22
N ASP A 387 -19.76 8.91 -7.01
CA ASP A 387 -19.82 10.34 -6.70
C ASP A 387 -18.74 11.20 -7.41
N ASP A 388 -17.63 10.61 -7.88
CA ASP A 388 -16.55 11.31 -8.61
C ASP A 388 -16.67 11.20 -10.15
N MET A 389 -17.76 10.58 -10.64
CA MET A 389 -18.23 10.62 -12.05
C MET A 389 -17.20 10.38 -13.18
N GLY A 390 -16.06 9.71 -12.91
CA GLY A 390 -15.11 9.30 -13.96
C GLY A 390 -14.28 10.42 -14.58
N TYR A 391 -14.15 11.58 -13.92
CA TYR A 391 -13.30 12.68 -14.38
C TYR A 391 -11.79 12.43 -14.22
N GLY A 392 -11.40 11.30 -13.60
CA GLY A 392 -10.12 11.12 -12.91
C GLY A 392 -8.96 10.49 -13.68
N ASP A 393 -9.13 10.07 -14.94
CA ASP A 393 -8.03 9.42 -15.68
C ASP A 393 -7.14 10.43 -16.46
N GLN A 394 -7.43 11.74 -16.41
CA GLN A 394 -6.71 12.77 -17.17
C GLN A 394 -5.91 13.73 -16.26
N PRO A 395 -4.63 14.02 -16.59
CA PRO A 395 -3.88 15.09 -15.95
C PRO A 395 -4.61 16.43 -16.07
N GLY A 396 -4.79 17.14 -14.96
CA GLY A 396 -5.48 18.44 -14.95
C GLY A 396 -7.01 18.37 -14.96
N GLY A 397 -7.62 17.18 -14.77
CA GLY A 397 -9.06 17.10 -14.49
C GLY A 397 -9.38 17.80 -13.18
N SER A 398 -9.90 19.03 -13.21
CA SER A 398 -10.45 19.70 -12.02
C SER A 398 -11.48 18.78 -11.36
N PRO A 399 -11.45 18.58 -10.02
CA PRO A 399 -12.56 17.89 -9.39
C PRO A 399 -13.76 18.84 -9.50
N ASP A 400 -14.90 18.31 -9.94
CA ASP A 400 -16.22 18.96 -9.93
C ASP A 400 -16.27 20.51 -9.80
N ARG A 401 -16.63 21.14 -10.92
CA ARG A 401 -17.51 22.32 -11.03
C ARG A 401 -17.12 23.69 -10.45
N ILE A 402 -15.95 23.90 -9.84
CA ILE A 402 -15.22 25.18 -9.57
C ILE A 402 -14.52 25.06 -8.19
N ASN A 403 -13.18 25.11 -8.15
CA ASN A 403 -12.32 25.28 -6.95
C ASN A 403 -12.43 24.25 -5.79
N GLY A 404 -12.96 23.05 -5.99
CA GLY A 404 -13.00 22.02 -4.93
C GLY A 404 -11.68 21.27 -4.74
N THR A 405 -11.42 20.77 -3.52
CA THR A 405 -10.44 19.70 -3.25
C THR A 405 -11.14 18.34 -3.38
N TRP A 406 -10.46 17.31 -3.89
CA TRP A 406 -11.02 15.95 -3.88
C TRP A 406 -11.29 15.52 -2.43
N GLN A 407 -12.46 14.93 -2.19
CA GLN A 407 -12.87 14.45 -0.88
C GLN A 407 -13.68 13.18 -1.05
N LEU A 408 -13.47 12.24 -0.13
CA LEU A 408 -14.26 11.02 -0.04
C LEU A 408 -15.70 11.37 0.36
N ARG A 409 -16.66 11.09 -0.53
CA ARG A 409 -18.07 11.45 -0.33
C ARG A 409 -18.92 10.38 0.35
N ARG A 410 -18.42 9.16 0.51
CA ARG A 410 -19.16 8.07 1.14
C ARG A 410 -18.35 7.43 2.27
N ILE A 411 -18.90 7.51 3.47
CA ILE A 411 -18.38 6.83 4.66
C ILE A 411 -19.57 6.16 5.32
N ALA A 412 -19.53 4.84 5.42
CA ALA A 412 -20.59 4.09 6.08
C ALA A 412 -20.24 3.83 7.55
N SER A 413 -21.29 3.78 8.39
CA SER A 413 -21.21 3.20 9.73
C SER A 413 -21.45 1.70 9.63
N VAL A 414 -20.66 0.89 10.34
CA VAL A 414 -20.84 -0.56 10.41
C VAL A 414 -21.02 -0.97 11.86
N VAL A 415 -22.16 -1.62 12.15
CA VAL A 415 -22.55 -2.05 13.49
C VAL A 415 -22.81 -3.55 13.50
N VAL A 416 -22.07 -4.27 14.33
CA VAL A 416 -22.23 -5.73 14.50
C VAL A 416 -23.22 -6.00 15.64
N ASN A 417 -24.20 -6.87 15.39
CA ASN A 417 -25.18 -7.35 16.38
C ASN A 417 -25.97 -6.25 17.09
N GLY A 418 -26.06 -5.06 16.50
CA GLY A 418 -26.72 -3.89 17.09
C GLY A 418 -25.92 -3.21 18.21
N ASN A 419 -24.63 -3.53 18.36
CA ASN A 419 -23.78 -2.92 19.37
C ASN A 419 -23.35 -1.50 18.96
N THR A 420 -24.20 -0.52 19.18
CA THR A 420 -23.95 0.89 18.83
C THR A 420 -22.85 1.56 19.67
N SER A 421 -22.34 0.91 20.72
CA SER A 421 -21.15 1.38 21.44
C SER A 421 -19.85 1.15 20.66
N LYS A 422 -19.89 0.29 19.63
CA LYS A 422 -18.78 -0.01 18.72
C LYS A 422 -19.23 0.17 17.28
N VAL A 423 -18.97 1.37 16.74
CA VAL A 423 -19.25 1.71 15.35
C VAL A 423 -17.93 1.72 14.59
N GLU A 424 -17.82 0.88 13.57
CA GLU A 424 -16.69 0.90 12.64
C GLU A 424 -16.98 1.86 11.49
N SER A 425 -15.97 2.59 11.05
CA SER A 425 -16.05 3.46 9.87
C SER A 425 -15.57 2.72 8.62
N LEU A 426 -16.43 2.63 7.62
CA LEU A 426 -16.13 2.02 6.32
C LEU A 426 -15.95 3.12 5.28
N PHE A 427 -14.69 3.41 4.94
CA PHE A 427 -14.36 4.39 3.90
C PHE A 427 -14.60 3.80 2.52
N GLN A 428 -15.61 4.31 1.80
CA GLN A 428 -16.03 3.77 0.50
C GLN A 428 -15.53 4.67 -0.62
N ARG A 429 -14.35 4.36 -1.17
CA ARG A 429 -13.69 5.10 -2.25
C ARG A 429 -14.56 5.16 -3.50
N ASP A 430 -14.48 6.24 -4.24
CA ASP A 430 -15.23 6.33 -5.48
C ASP A 430 -14.87 5.20 -6.46
N THR A 431 -15.84 4.82 -7.28
CA THR A 431 -15.77 3.78 -8.30
C THR A 431 -16.39 4.32 -9.58
N HIS A 432 -16.03 3.73 -10.72
CA HIS A 432 -16.76 3.99 -11.95
C HIS A 432 -18.16 3.35 -11.93
N LYS A 433 -19.07 3.89 -12.73
CA LYS A 433 -20.40 3.29 -12.93
C LYS A 433 -20.26 1.87 -13.45
N GLY A 434 -21.00 0.95 -12.85
CA GLY A 434 -20.92 -0.48 -13.14
C GLY A 434 -19.71 -1.21 -12.57
N ILE A 435 -18.79 -0.51 -11.88
CA ILE A 435 -17.62 -1.12 -11.24
C ILE A 435 -17.90 -1.28 -9.74
N ILE A 436 -17.68 -2.50 -9.25
CA ILE A 436 -17.69 -2.85 -7.83
C ILE A 436 -16.24 -2.95 -7.35
N LEU A 437 -15.92 -2.24 -6.28
CA LEU A 437 -14.69 -2.44 -5.51
C LEU A 437 -15.04 -2.95 -4.12
N SER A 438 -14.04 -3.35 -3.34
CA SER A 438 -14.23 -3.80 -1.97
C SER A 438 -13.40 -2.99 -0.97
N THR A 439 -13.86 -2.96 0.28
CA THR A 439 -13.09 -2.44 1.41
C THR A 439 -13.30 -3.36 2.62
N PRO A 440 -12.23 -3.85 3.25
CA PRO A 440 -12.35 -4.81 4.33
C PRO A 440 -12.34 -4.16 5.71
N LEU A 441 -13.06 -4.78 6.65
CA LEU A 441 -12.98 -4.51 8.09
C LEU A 441 -12.74 -5.81 8.86
N LEU A 442 -11.99 -5.74 9.96
CA LEU A 442 -11.83 -6.87 10.89
C LEU A 442 -12.91 -6.75 11.97
N LEU A 443 -13.91 -7.63 11.93
CA LEU A 443 -15.12 -7.51 12.76
C LEU A 443 -15.20 -8.62 13.82
N PRO A 444 -15.62 -8.31 15.06
CA PRO A 444 -15.84 -9.31 16.10
C PRO A 444 -17.21 -9.99 15.90
N LEU A 445 -17.22 -11.18 15.30
CA LEU A 445 -18.44 -11.96 15.08
C LEU A 445 -18.61 -13.02 16.18
N ASP A 446 -19.78 -13.04 16.82
CA ASP A 446 -20.12 -14.03 17.84
C ASP A 446 -20.17 -15.44 17.24
N LYS A 447 -19.91 -16.46 18.04
CA LYS A 447 -19.96 -17.85 17.56
C LYS A 447 -21.39 -18.23 17.15
N GLY A 448 -21.57 -18.72 15.92
CA GLY A 448 -22.84 -19.19 15.38
C GLY A 448 -23.36 -18.36 14.21
N ARG A 449 -24.62 -18.57 13.82
CA ARG A 449 -25.22 -17.97 12.59
C ARG A 449 -26.16 -16.79 12.87
N ASN A 450 -26.20 -16.32 14.11
CA ASN A 450 -27.12 -15.27 14.53
C ASN A 450 -26.54 -13.86 14.34
N ASN A 451 -25.35 -13.75 13.74
CA ASN A 451 -24.73 -12.46 13.54
C ASN A 451 -25.48 -11.65 12.48
N ARG A 452 -25.54 -10.35 12.73
CA ARG A 452 -26.04 -9.34 11.80
C ARG A 452 -25.03 -8.21 11.68
N ILE A 453 -24.87 -7.69 10.47
CA ILE A 453 -24.05 -6.52 10.19
C ILE A 453 -24.96 -5.47 9.58
N THR A 454 -25.18 -4.38 10.31
CA THR A 454 -25.97 -3.24 9.87
C THR A 454 -25.04 -2.15 9.35
N VAL A 455 -25.32 -1.66 8.15
CA VAL A 455 -24.59 -0.60 7.46
C VAL A 455 -25.49 0.63 7.32
N GLY A 456 -25.04 1.75 7.87
CA GLY A 456 -25.68 3.07 7.78
C GLY A 456 -24.75 4.10 7.14
N GLY A 457 -25.17 5.37 7.15
CA GLY A 457 -24.34 6.49 6.72
C GLY A 457 -23.65 7.18 7.90
N LEU A 458 -22.36 7.46 7.76
CA LEU A 458 -21.55 8.21 8.72
C LEU A 458 -21.25 9.62 8.17
N PHE A 459 -21.01 10.59 9.05
CA PHE A 459 -20.69 11.96 8.65
C PHE A 459 -19.39 12.00 7.83
N ASN A 460 -19.46 12.61 6.65
CA ASN A 460 -18.32 12.76 5.73
C ASN A 460 -17.75 14.19 5.67
N GLY A 461 -18.27 15.12 6.49
CA GLY A 461 -17.97 16.55 6.44
C GLY A 461 -19.11 17.41 5.89
N PHE A 462 -20.11 16.83 5.20
CA PHE A 462 -21.26 17.54 4.63
C PHE A 462 -22.59 16.89 4.98
N ASP A 463 -22.67 15.56 4.82
CA ASP A 463 -23.87 14.76 5.07
C ASP A 463 -23.49 13.36 5.59
N TYR A 464 -24.48 12.46 5.70
CA TYR A 464 -24.34 11.15 6.34
C TYR A 464 -24.64 10.03 5.33
N LYS A 465 -23.74 9.77 4.38
CA LYS A 465 -24.00 8.85 3.27
C LYS A 465 -23.08 7.63 3.24
N GLY A 466 -23.70 6.44 3.14
CA GLY A 466 -23.05 5.22 2.71
C GLY A 466 -23.15 5.05 1.19
N ALA A 467 -22.21 4.29 0.60
CA ALA A 467 -22.26 3.89 -0.81
C ALA A 467 -23.15 2.64 -1.00
N ASP A 468 -23.51 2.36 -2.25
CA ASP A 468 -24.42 1.27 -2.59
C ASP A 468 -23.73 -0.09 -2.40
N LEU A 469 -24.40 -1.04 -1.75
CA LEU A 469 -23.80 -2.32 -1.35
C LEU A 469 -24.28 -3.47 -2.23
N ASP A 470 -23.33 -4.18 -2.84
CA ASP A 470 -23.58 -5.41 -3.61
C ASP A 470 -23.66 -6.62 -2.67
N ARG A 471 -22.61 -6.83 -1.87
CA ARG A 471 -22.48 -7.99 -0.98
C ARG A 471 -21.47 -7.74 0.12
N ILE A 472 -21.46 -8.60 1.12
CA ILE A 472 -20.32 -8.79 2.00
C ILE A 472 -19.73 -10.19 1.79
N VAL A 473 -18.42 -10.32 2.00
CA VAL A 473 -17.74 -11.62 2.03
C VAL A 473 -17.05 -11.77 3.36
N VAL A 474 -17.38 -12.83 4.10
CA VAL A 474 -16.87 -13.11 5.45
C VAL A 474 -15.83 -14.22 5.37
N TYR A 475 -14.60 -13.91 5.77
CA TYR A 475 -13.46 -14.81 5.70
C TYR A 475 -13.32 -15.63 6.98
N PRO A 476 -12.67 -16.82 6.93
CA PRO A 476 -12.27 -17.53 8.13
C PRO A 476 -11.38 -16.65 9.03
N PRO A 477 -11.39 -16.87 10.35
CA PRO A 477 -10.49 -16.16 11.25
C PRO A 477 -9.04 -16.54 10.95
N GLU A 478 -8.14 -15.60 11.20
CA GLU A 478 -6.70 -15.87 11.12
C GLU A 478 -6.31 -16.98 12.10
N LYS A 479 -5.35 -17.83 11.71
CA LYS A 479 -4.95 -18.97 12.54
C LYS A 479 -4.29 -18.46 13.82
N ALA A 480 -4.84 -18.81 14.97
CA ALA A 480 -4.21 -18.52 16.26
C ALA A 480 -2.82 -19.19 16.34
N SER A 481 -1.87 -18.50 16.98
CA SER A 481 -0.55 -19.06 17.29
C SER A 481 -0.71 -20.38 18.04
N ARG A 482 -0.10 -21.46 17.52
CA ARG A 482 0.20 -22.62 18.35
C ARG A 482 1.26 -22.18 19.35
N ARG A 483 0.84 -21.72 20.54
CA ARG A 483 1.76 -21.63 21.68
C ARG A 483 2.43 -22.99 21.82
N ALA A 484 3.75 -23.06 21.66
CA ALA A 484 4.51 -24.22 22.05
C ALA A 484 4.17 -24.51 23.52
N ARG A 485 3.60 -25.69 23.78
CA ARG A 485 3.41 -26.19 25.14
C ARG A 485 4.68 -26.86 25.61
#